data_AF-K1SQX5-F1
#
_entry.id   AF-K1SQX5-F1
#
_cell.length_a   1.000
_cell.length_b   1.000
_cell.length_c   1.000
_cell.angle_alpha   90.00
_cell.angle_beta   90.00
_cell.angle_gamma   90.00
#
_symmetry.space_group_name_H-M   'P 1'
#
loop_
_entity.id
_entity.type
_entity.pdbx_description
1 polymer ?
#
loop_
_entity_poly.entity_id
_entity_poly.type
_entity_poly.pdbx_seq_one_letter_code
_entity_poly.pdbx_strand_id
1 'polypeptide(L)'
;GYGYNDKGREKLDKLTAEIFGAEDGLIRATTLTCGTHTIATALYGVLRPGDIMLSVTGVPYDTIHSVIGIDKSSKGHGSLADFGVKFEYIELTENDEIDYDAIEKRVGRGDIKMVYIQRSRGYSLRHSISIDEIEKIATLTHRVSPDTVVMTDNCYGEFTEKKEPCDVGVDLAAGSLIKNPGGAIAPCGGYIVGRHDLVEDCAYRMTTPGLGREVGATLGTTRSLYMGLFSSPHVTGEALKTAVFAAALFDLLGFRVTPRPDETRHDIIEAICLENAD
;
A
#
# COMPACT_ATOMS: atom_id res chain seq x y z
N GLY A 1 26.32 13.11 -7.01
CA GLY A 1 25.79 14.36 -7.61
C GLY A 1 24.29 14.28 -7.74
N TYR A 2 23.66 15.16 -8.52
CA TYR A 2 22.19 15.27 -8.63
C TYR A 2 21.49 14.01 -9.17
N GLY A 3 22.15 13.24 -10.05
CA GLY A 3 21.54 12.03 -10.63
C GLY A 3 20.53 12.31 -11.74
N TYR A 4 20.72 13.40 -12.50
CA TYR A 4 19.95 13.67 -13.73
C TYR A 4 20.22 12.63 -14.80
N ASN A 5 19.21 12.37 -15.65
CA ASN A 5 19.29 11.47 -16.80
C ASN A 5 19.81 10.05 -16.46
N ASP A 6 19.46 9.55 -15.27
CA ASP A 6 19.76 8.18 -14.86
C ASP A 6 18.80 7.21 -15.57
N LYS A 7 19.22 6.76 -16.77
CA LYS A 7 18.45 5.82 -17.59
C LYS A 7 18.09 4.51 -16.87
N GLY A 8 18.92 4.08 -15.92
CA GLY A 8 18.66 2.85 -15.16
C GLY A 8 17.47 3.02 -14.22
N ARG A 9 17.43 4.16 -13.52
CA ARG A 9 16.32 4.59 -12.66
C ARG A 9 15.03 4.81 -13.46
N GLU A 10 15.09 5.56 -14.55
CA GLU A 10 13.92 5.90 -15.38
C GLU A 10 13.28 4.65 -16.02
N LYS A 11 14.08 3.68 -16.44
CA LYS A 11 13.56 2.40 -16.94
C LYS A 11 12.96 1.55 -15.84
N LEU A 12 13.52 1.61 -14.64
CA LEU A 12 13.02 0.86 -13.50
C LEU A 12 11.64 1.38 -13.06
N ASP A 13 11.45 2.70 -13.10
CA ASP A 13 10.14 3.35 -12.88
C ASP A 13 9.08 2.81 -13.84
N LYS A 14 9.37 2.82 -15.15
CA LYS A 14 8.45 2.32 -16.19
C LYS A 14 8.17 0.83 -16.06
N LEU A 15 9.21 0.03 -15.81
CA LEU A 15 9.06 -1.40 -15.61
C LEU A 15 8.19 -1.71 -14.37
N THR A 16 8.37 -0.95 -13.29
CA THR A 16 7.56 -1.11 -12.08
C THR A 16 6.10 -0.74 -12.35
N ALA A 17 5.85 0.36 -13.08
CA ALA A 17 4.49 0.72 -13.50
C ALA A 17 3.83 -0.41 -14.32
N GLU A 18 4.54 -0.94 -15.31
CA GLU A 18 4.05 -2.03 -16.16
C GLU A 18 3.74 -3.31 -15.36
N ILE A 19 4.61 -3.70 -14.43
CA ILE A 19 4.42 -4.88 -13.58
C ILE A 19 3.15 -4.77 -12.72
N PHE A 20 2.87 -3.57 -12.20
CA PHE A 20 1.76 -3.34 -11.28
C PHE A 20 0.49 -2.83 -11.98
N GLY A 21 0.43 -2.83 -13.32
CA GLY A 21 -0.77 -2.43 -14.06
C GLY A 21 -1.06 -0.92 -14.03
N ALA A 22 -0.04 -0.09 -13.85
CA ALA A 22 -0.17 1.35 -13.68
C ALA A 22 0.31 2.15 -14.90
N GLU A 23 -0.16 3.39 -15.02
CA GLU A 23 0.28 4.34 -16.04
C GLU A 23 1.73 4.81 -15.81
N ASP A 24 2.11 4.99 -14.55
CA ASP A 24 3.41 5.53 -14.15
C ASP A 24 3.87 4.97 -12.80
N GLY A 25 5.16 5.13 -12.51
CA GLY A 25 5.81 4.55 -11.34
C GLY A 25 7.00 5.36 -10.83
N LEU A 26 7.27 5.19 -9.54
CA LEU A 26 8.37 5.78 -8.80
C LEU A 26 8.93 4.76 -7.82
N ILE A 27 10.11 4.21 -8.10
CA ILE A 27 10.76 3.21 -7.25
C ILE A 27 12.16 3.67 -6.84
N ARG A 28 12.40 3.74 -5.53
CA ARG A 28 13.64 4.32 -4.98
C ARG A 28 14.12 3.55 -3.77
N ALA A 29 15.42 3.25 -3.72
CA ALA A 29 16.05 2.69 -2.54
C ALA A 29 16.53 3.76 -1.54
N THR A 30 17.08 4.87 -2.05
CA THR A 30 17.83 5.84 -1.23
C THR A 30 16.97 7.01 -0.74
N THR A 31 15.91 7.38 -1.46
CA THR A 31 15.05 8.52 -1.13
C THR A 31 13.75 8.12 -0.44
N LEU A 32 13.25 6.91 -0.71
CA LEU A 32 12.14 6.30 0.02
C LEU A 32 12.73 5.33 1.05
N THR A 33 12.59 5.62 2.33
CA THR A 33 13.39 4.95 3.38
C THR A 33 12.75 3.67 3.91
N CYS A 34 11.42 3.63 3.97
CA CYS A 34 10.63 2.47 4.41
C CYS A 34 9.20 2.53 3.82
N GLY A 35 8.41 1.49 4.05
CA GLY A 35 7.00 1.44 3.63
C GLY A 35 6.19 2.63 4.14
N THR A 36 6.27 2.95 5.44
CA THR A 36 5.53 4.07 6.03
C THR A 36 5.93 5.43 5.44
N HIS A 37 7.22 5.67 5.17
CA HIS A 37 7.65 6.88 4.47
C HIS A 37 7.10 6.93 3.04
N THR A 38 7.00 5.78 2.37
CA THR A 38 6.48 5.69 1.00
C THR A 38 4.99 6.01 0.94
N ILE A 39 4.20 5.42 1.82
CA ILE A 39 2.77 5.71 1.96
C ILE A 39 2.57 7.17 2.38
N ALA A 40 3.33 7.68 3.35
CA ALA A 40 3.28 9.08 3.73
C ALA A 40 3.59 10.01 2.55
N THR A 41 4.61 9.69 1.74
CA THR A 41 4.95 10.46 0.54
C THR A 41 3.78 10.51 -0.44
N ALA A 42 3.09 9.38 -0.64
CA ALA A 42 1.89 9.33 -1.48
C ALA A 42 0.75 10.19 -0.90
N LEU A 43 0.45 10.05 0.39
CA LEU A 43 -0.60 10.81 1.06
C LEU A 43 -0.35 12.33 1.00
N TYR A 44 0.85 12.79 1.38
CA TYR A 44 1.22 14.20 1.30
C TYR A 44 1.37 14.71 -0.14
N GLY A 45 1.68 13.82 -1.09
CA GLY A 45 1.75 14.14 -2.51
C GLY A 45 0.39 14.56 -3.05
N VAL A 46 -0.67 13.85 -2.66
CA VAL A 46 -2.02 14.04 -3.20
C VAL A 46 -2.90 14.95 -2.36
N LEU A 47 -2.89 14.81 -1.03
CA LEU A 47 -3.82 15.52 -0.15
C LEU A 47 -3.39 16.98 0.08
N ARG A 48 -4.37 17.87 0.24
CA ARG A 48 -4.21 19.32 0.45
C ARG A 48 -5.07 19.77 1.65
N PRO A 49 -4.80 20.96 2.23
CA PRO A 49 -5.61 21.49 3.32
C PRO A 49 -7.11 21.54 2.97
N GLY A 50 -7.95 20.99 3.85
CA GLY A 50 -9.40 20.91 3.66
C GLY A 50 -9.91 19.60 3.07
N ASP A 51 -9.03 18.79 2.45
CA ASP A 51 -9.38 17.48 1.89
C ASP A 51 -9.79 16.48 2.98
N ILE A 52 -10.57 15.47 2.58
CA ILE A 52 -10.96 14.35 3.44
C ILE A 52 -10.37 13.05 2.88
N MET A 53 -9.61 12.36 3.72
CA MET A 53 -9.17 10.98 3.52
C MET A 53 -10.11 10.03 4.27
N LEU A 54 -10.71 9.09 3.55
CA LEU A 54 -11.62 8.08 4.09
C LEU A 54 -10.97 6.69 4.01
N SER A 55 -10.62 6.10 5.15
CA SER A 55 -10.22 4.68 5.18
C SER A 55 -11.45 3.79 5.15
N VAL A 56 -11.52 2.84 4.20
CA VAL A 56 -12.70 1.97 4.03
C VAL A 56 -12.47 0.52 4.51
N THR A 57 -11.35 0.30 5.19
CA THR A 57 -10.94 -1.00 5.75
C THR A 57 -10.61 -0.88 7.23
N GLY A 58 -11.40 -0.06 7.95
CA GLY A 58 -11.19 0.28 9.36
C GLY A 58 -10.06 1.29 9.59
N VAL A 59 -9.63 1.38 10.84
CA VAL A 59 -8.46 2.20 11.21
C VAL A 59 -7.18 1.57 10.62
N PRO A 60 -6.34 2.33 9.90
CA PRO A 60 -5.07 1.83 9.36
C PRO A 60 -4.10 1.31 10.43
N TYR A 61 -3.01 0.68 10.02
CA TYR A 61 -1.95 0.16 10.91
C TYR A 61 -1.26 1.27 11.73
N ASP A 62 -0.80 0.91 12.92
CA ASP A 62 -0.28 1.81 13.96
C ASP A 62 0.71 2.89 13.47
N THR A 63 1.74 2.55 12.69
CA THR A 63 2.79 3.53 12.36
C THR A 63 2.32 4.65 11.43
N ILE A 64 1.20 4.48 10.71
CA ILE A 64 0.63 5.55 9.88
C ILE A 64 -0.25 6.51 10.70
N HIS A 65 -0.61 6.18 11.95
CA HIS A 65 -1.45 7.02 12.80
C HIS A 65 -0.83 8.40 13.04
N SER A 66 0.48 8.44 13.31
CA SER A 66 1.22 9.71 13.49
C SER A 66 1.35 10.50 12.20
N VAL A 67 1.35 9.83 11.03
CA VAL A 67 1.38 10.49 9.72
C VAL A 67 0.03 11.16 9.45
N ILE A 68 -1.07 10.46 9.75
CA ILE A 68 -2.43 10.97 9.56
C ILE A 68 -2.77 12.04 10.60
N GLY A 69 -2.29 11.90 11.83
CA GLY A 69 -2.65 12.76 12.96
C GLY A 69 -3.76 12.20 13.85
N ILE A 70 -3.94 10.87 13.84
CA ILE A 70 -4.89 10.15 14.71
C ILE A 70 -4.34 10.11 16.16
N ASP A 71 -3.03 9.84 16.29
CA ASP A 71 -2.35 9.85 17.58
C ASP A 71 -2.11 11.29 18.07
N LYS A 72 -2.58 11.60 19.27
CA LYS A 72 -2.38 12.90 19.92
C LYS A 72 -0.90 13.26 20.08
N SER A 73 -0.01 12.27 20.17
CA SER A 73 1.44 12.49 20.29
C SER A 73 2.04 13.15 19.03
N SER A 74 1.38 13.04 17.88
CA SER A 74 1.86 13.59 16.60
C SER A 74 1.50 15.06 16.36
N LYS A 75 0.68 15.65 17.23
CA LYS A 75 0.19 17.01 17.06
C LYS A 75 1.32 18.04 17.05
N GLY A 76 1.37 18.87 16.01
CA GLY A 76 2.39 19.90 15.83
C GLY A 76 3.71 19.39 15.23
N HIS A 77 3.76 18.13 14.80
CA HIS A 77 4.93 17.53 14.15
C HIS A 77 4.79 17.40 12.63
N GLY A 78 3.76 18.01 12.05
CA GLY A 78 3.55 18.07 10.61
C GLY A 78 2.81 16.84 10.09
N SER A 79 1.85 16.33 10.86
CA SER A 79 0.86 15.33 10.42
C SER A 79 -0.09 15.89 9.36
N LEU A 80 -0.81 15.04 8.62
CA LEU A 80 -1.84 15.48 7.68
C LEU A 80 -2.90 16.37 8.37
N ALA A 81 -3.29 16.01 9.58
CA ALA A 81 -4.17 16.82 10.42
C ALA A 81 -3.59 18.21 10.75
N ASP A 82 -2.28 18.34 10.99
CA ASP A 82 -1.63 19.64 11.21
C ASP A 82 -1.69 20.54 9.96
N PHE A 83 -1.74 19.94 8.77
CA PHE A 83 -1.97 20.65 7.50
C PHE A 83 -3.45 20.83 7.15
N GLY A 84 -4.37 20.45 8.04
CA GLY A 84 -5.81 20.66 7.85
C GLY A 84 -6.51 19.61 6.99
N VAL A 85 -5.87 18.46 6.74
CA VAL A 85 -6.51 17.29 6.13
C VAL A 85 -7.35 16.58 7.18
N LYS A 86 -8.58 16.21 6.84
CA LYS A 86 -9.49 15.46 7.72
C LYS A 86 -9.36 13.97 7.45
N PHE A 87 -9.52 13.18 8.51
CA PHE A 87 -9.53 11.73 8.44
C PHE A 87 -10.85 11.17 8.94
N GLU A 88 -11.41 10.25 8.18
CA GLU A 88 -12.59 9.47 8.53
C GLU A 88 -12.31 7.98 8.24
N TYR A 89 -13.07 7.08 8.85
CA TYR A 89 -12.99 5.66 8.55
C TYR A 89 -14.35 4.98 8.62
N ILE A 90 -14.46 3.88 7.89
CA ILE A 90 -15.57 2.92 7.94
C ILE A 90 -14.96 1.60 8.40
N GLU A 91 -15.52 1.03 9.47
CA GLU A 91 -15.14 -0.30 9.96
C GLU A 91 -15.65 -1.38 9.02
N LEU A 92 -15.01 -2.55 9.07
CA LEU A 92 -15.62 -3.75 8.50
C LEU A 92 -16.90 -4.10 9.27
N THR A 93 -17.77 -4.86 8.62
CA THR A 93 -18.99 -5.38 9.26
C THR A 93 -18.64 -6.35 10.39
N GLU A 94 -19.61 -6.70 11.23
CA GLU A 94 -19.44 -7.70 12.29
C GLU A 94 -19.06 -9.09 11.76
N ASN A 95 -19.34 -9.36 10.49
CA ASN A 95 -18.96 -10.61 9.79
C ASN A 95 -17.59 -10.51 9.12
N ASP A 96 -16.83 -9.45 9.40
CA ASP A 96 -15.53 -9.20 8.80
C ASP A 96 -15.63 -9.03 7.27
N GLU A 97 -16.60 -8.24 6.79
CA GLU A 97 -16.80 -7.93 5.37
C GLU A 97 -16.72 -6.41 5.10
N ILE A 98 -16.48 -6.03 3.86
CA ILE A 98 -16.52 -4.61 3.43
C ILE A 98 -17.96 -4.07 3.46
N ASP A 99 -18.17 -2.94 4.16
CA ASP A 99 -19.47 -2.25 4.19
C ASP A 99 -19.65 -1.34 2.96
N TYR A 100 -20.01 -1.95 1.82
CA TYR A 100 -20.22 -1.24 0.56
C TYR A 100 -21.32 -0.18 0.64
N ASP A 101 -22.39 -0.40 1.42
CA ASP A 101 -23.49 0.55 1.57
C ASP A 101 -23.04 1.82 2.32
N ALA A 102 -22.24 1.64 3.39
CA ALA A 102 -21.64 2.77 4.11
C ALA A 102 -20.66 3.55 3.22
N ILE A 103 -19.85 2.85 2.42
CA ILE A 103 -18.92 3.47 1.47
C ILE A 103 -19.70 4.29 0.45
N GLU A 104 -20.70 3.71 -0.21
CA GLU A 104 -21.52 4.38 -1.22
C GLU A 104 -22.17 5.65 -0.66
N LYS A 105 -22.79 5.53 0.52
CA LYS A 105 -23.44 6.65 1.21
C LYS A 105 -22.46 7.75 1.60
N ARG A 106 -21.24 7.39 2.04
CA ARG A 106 -20.26 8.37 2.50
C ARG A 106 -19.58 9.06 1.33
N VAL A 107 -19.10 8.30 0.34
CA VAL A 107 -18.42 8.83 -0.85
C VAL A 107 -19.40 9.64 -1.70
N GLY A 108 -20.65 9.21 -1.82
CA GLY A 108 -21.70 9.90 -2.59
C GLY A 108 -22.08 11.30 -2.06
N ARG A 109 -21.53 11.75 -0.93
CA ARG A 109 -21.63 13.15 -0.49
C ARG A 109 -20.76 14.10 -1.33
N GLY A 110 -19.78 13.58 -2.06
CA GLY A 110 -18.98 14.33 -3.05
C GLY A 110 -17.85 15.19 -2.49
N ASP A 111 -17.46 15.00 -1.23
CA ASP A 111 -16.39 15.78 -0.54
C ASP A 111 -15.16 14.94 -0.14
N ILE A 112 -15.16 13.63 -0.46
CA ILE A 112 -14.01 12.76 -0.22
C ILE A 112 -12.96 12.96 -1.32
N LYS A 113 -11.76 13.38 -0.94
CA LYS A 113 -10.63 13.47 -1.89
C LYS A 113 -10.01 12.11 -2.15
N MET A 114 -9.89 11.29 -1.11
CA MET A 114 -9.22 9.99 -1.19
C MET A 114 -9.97 8.92 -0.42
N VAL A 115 -10.27 7.80 -1.09
CA VAL A 115 -10.60 6.52 -0.47
C VAL A 115 -9.30 5.74 -0.28
N TYR A 116 -8.99 5.37 0.95
CA TYR A 116 -7.79 4.63 1.32
C TYR A 116 -8.14 3.19 1.69
N ILE A 117 -7.40 2.25 1.12
CA ILE A 117 -7.56 0.81 1.33
C ILE A 117 -6.25 0.26 1.89
N GLN A 118 -6.31 -0.42 3.03
CA GLN A 118 -5.18 -1.22 3.51
C GLN A 118 -5.43 -2.69 3.14
N ARG A 119 -4.67 -3.20 2.16
CA ARG A 119 -4.84 -4.57 1.66
C ARG A 119 -4.56 -5.60 2.75
N SER A 120 -3.35 -5.59 3.29
CA SER A 120 -2.93 -6.51 4.34
C SER A 120 -3.64 -6.23 5.67
N ARG A 121 -3.92 -7.29 6.42
CA ARG A 121 -4.48 -7.20 7.78
C ARG A 121 -3.50 -6.61 8.81
N GLY A 122 -2.21 -6.57 8.50
CA GLY A 122 -1.18 -6.15 9.45
C GLY A 122 -1.21 -7.02 10.71
N TYR A 123 -1.40 -6.40 11.87
CA TYR A 123 -1.54 -7.10 13.16
C TYR A 123 -3.00 -7.36 13.56
N SER A 124 -3.98 -6.96 12.74
CA SER A 124 -5.38 -7.26 12.98
C SER A 124 -5.70 -8.72 12.63
N LEU A 125 -6.73 -9.27 13.29
CA LEU A 125 -7.24 -10.61 13.00
C LEU A 125 -8.35 -10.64 11.94
N ARG A 126 -8.66 -9.49 11.31
CA ARG A 126 -9.51 -9.43 10.12
C ARG A 126 -8.88 -10.17 8.93
N HIS A 127 -9.69 -10.52 7.95
CA HIS A 127 -9.20 -11.02 6.68
C HIS A 127 -8.37 -9.95 5.94
N SER A 128 -7.48 -10.43 5.06
CA SER A 128 -6.71 -9.57 4.16
C SER A 128 -7.58 -9.30 2.93
N ILE A 129 -7.66 -8.05 2.49
CA ILE A 129 -8.60 -7.64 1.44
C ILE A 129 -8.11 -8.18 0.09
N SER A 130 -9.00 -8.85 -0.63
CA SER A 130 -8.73 -9.44 -1.94
C SER A 130 -8.70 -8.40 -3.07
N ILE A 131 -8.09 -8.76 -4.21
CA ILE A 131 -8.18 -7.94 -5.43
C ILE A 131 -9.64 -7.74 -5.88
N ASP A 132 -10.49 -8.75 -5.75
CA ASP A 132 -11.91 -8.66 -6.12
C ASP A 132 -12.66 -7.65 -5.23
N GLU A 133 -12.34 -7.59 -3.94
CA GLU A 133 -12.91 -6.58 -3.04
C GLU A 133 -12.40 -5.18 -3.33
N ILE A 134 -11.11 -5.05 -3.64
CA ILE A 134 -10.50 -3.79 -4.09
C ILE A 134 -11.17 -3.29 -5.38
N GLU A 135 -11.39 -4.17 -6.36
CA GLU A 135 -12.09 -3.85 -7.62
C GLU A 135 -13.49 -3.31 -7.36
N LYS A 136 -14.25 -3.96 -6.45
CA LYS A 136 -15.59 -3.49 -6.07
C LYS A 136 -15.55 -2.12 -5.39
N ILE A 137 -14.59 -1.87 -4.50
CA ILE A 137 -14.42 -0.57 -3.85
C ILE A 137 -14.09 0.51 -4.88
N ALA A 138 -13.13 0.25 -5.78
CA ALA A 138 -12.71 1.21 -6.79
C ALA A 138 -13.86 1.54 -7.75
N THR A 139 -14.50 0.50 -8.29
CA THR A 139 -15.66 0.63 -9.20
C THR A 139 -16.80 1.41 -8.54
N LEU A 140 -17.12 1.10 -7.29
CA LEU A 140 -18.15 1.80 -6.52
C LEU A 140 -17.80 3.28 -6.34
N THR A 141 -16.57 3.55 -5.90
CA THR A 141 -16.08 4.91 -5.61
C THR A 141 -16.17 5.78 -6.86
N HIS A 142 -15.62 5.32 -7.98
CA HIS A 142 -15.63 6.09 -9.23
C HIS A 142 -17.02 6.23 -9.83
N ARG A 143 -17.93 5.27 -9.59
CA ARG A 143 -19.34 5.40 -10.01
C ARG A 143 -20.05 6.55 -9.33
N VAL A 144 -19.83 6.75 -8.03
CA VAL A 144 -20.57 7.75 -7.23
C VAL A 144 -19.81 9.07 -7.03
N SER A 145 -18.49 9.04 -7.17
CA SER A 145 -17.61 10.22 -7.11
C SER A 145 -16.39 10.01 -8.02
N PRO A 146 -16.51 10.30 -9.33
CA PRO A 146 -15.48 10.01 -10.33
C PRO A 146 -14.12 10.67 -10.08
N ASP A 147 -14.09 11.80 -9.35
CA ASP A 147 -12.87 12.56 -9.06
C ASP A 147 -12.17 12.12 -7.76
N THR A 148 -12.77 11.20 -6.99
CA THR A 148 -12.19 10.67 -5.76
C THR A 148 -11.06 9.69 -6.10
N VAL A 149 -9.88 9.93 -5.52
CA VAL A 149 -8.71 9.07 -5.69
C VAL A 149 -8.88 7.81 -4.85
N VAL A 150 -8.75 6.63 -5.46
CA VAL A 150 -8.66 5.36 -4.75
C VAL A 150 -7.20 5.00 -4.56
N MET A 151 -6.73 4.98 -3.32
CA MET A 151 -5.37 4.63 -2.97
C MET A 151 -5.32 3.31 -2.19
N THR A 152 -4.40 2.41 -2.57
CA THR A 152 -4.15 1.16 -1.83
C THR A 152 -2.75 1.13 -1.22
N ASP A 153 -2.65 0.92 0.09
CA ASP A 153 -1.45 0.37 0.71
C ASP A 153 -1.37 -1.12 0.37
N ASN A 154 -0.47 -1.45 -0.56
CA ASN A 154 -0.35 -2.77 -1.16
C ASN A 154 0.68 -3.66 -0.46
N CYS A 155 1.25 -3.20 0.66
CA CYS A 155 2.25 -3.95 1.40
C CYS A 155 1.80 -5.39 1.68
N TYR A 156 2.70 -6.34 1.43
CA TYR A 156 2.52 -7.79 1.64
C TYR A 156 1.62 -8.49 0.62
N GLY A 157 0.88 -7.74 -0.19
CA GLY A 157 0.01 -8.28 -1.25
C GLY A 157 0.71 -8.41 -2.61
N GLU A 158 1.90 -7.85 -2.78
CA GLU A 158 2.57 -7.89 -4.08
C GLU A 158 2.90 -9.34 -4.49
N PHE A 159 2.46 -9.73 -5.69
CA PHE A 159 2.63 -11.04 -6.30
C PHE A 159 1.93 -12.21 -5.59
N THR A 160 0.96 -11.94 -4.69
CA THR A 160 0.15 -12.99 -4.07
C THR A 160 -1.03 -13.42 -4.94
N GLU A 161 -1.45 -12.54 -5.85
CA GLU A 161 -2.52 -12.74 -6.82
C GLU A 161 -2.02 -12.45 -8.24
N LYS A 162 -2.81 -12.82 -9.27
CA LYS A 162 -2.42 -12.62 -10.67
C LYS A 162 -2.53 -11.18 -11.16
N LYS A 163 -3.31 -10.38 -10.45
CA LYS A 163 -3.55 -8.96 -10.70
C LYS A 163 -3.09 -8.17 -9.48
N GLU A 164 -2.78 -6.92 -9.69
CA GLU A 164 -2.46 -5.93 -8.65
C GLU A 164 -3.55 -4.84 -8.58
N PRO A 165 -3.59 -4.02 -7.52
CA PRO A 165 -4.67 -3.05 -7.34
C PRO A 165 -4.90 -2.12 -8.55
N CYS A 166 -3.84 -1.65 -9.22
CA CYS A 166 -4.01 -0.75 -10.36
C CYS A 166 -4.60 -1.45 -11.60
N ASP A 167 -4.49 -2.78 -11.73
CA ASP A 167 -5.17 -3.54 -12.81
C ASP A 167 -6.71 -3.49 -12.68
N VAL A 168 -7.22 -3.17 -11.49
CA VAL A 168 -8.64 -3.21 -11.15
C VAL A 168 -9.22 -1.84 -10.76
N GLY A 169 -8.57 -0.77 -11.21
CA GLY A 169 -9.09 0.60 -11.08
C GLY A 169 -8.60 1.38 -9.86
N VAL A 170 -7.57 0.92 -9.15
CA VAL A 170 -6.92 1.75 -8.12
C VAL A 170 -6.04 2.81 -8.77
N ASP A 171 -6.29 4.08 -8.43
CA ASP A 171 -5.59 5.24 -8.99
C ASP A 171 -4.13 5.36 -8.51
N LEU A 172 -3.83 4.89 -7.30
CA LEU A 172 -2.50 4.97 -6.69
C LEU A 172 -2.24 3.81 -5.72
N ALA A 173 -1.11 3.14 -5.84
CA ALA A 173 -0.67 2.11 -4.91
C ALA A 173 0.76 2.38 -4.42
N ALA A 174 1.03 2.00 -3.18
CA ALA A 174 2.35 2.18 -2.57
C ALA A 174 2.74 0.97 -1.73
N GLY A 175 4.04 0.71 -1.63
CA GLY A 175 4.56 -0.38 -0.81
C GLY A 175 6.06 -0.29 -0.57
N SER A 176 6.62 -1.33 0.06
CA SER A 176 8.00 -1.35 0.54
C SER A 176 8.88 -2.36 -0.20
N LEU A 177 10.10 -1.95 -0.54
CA LEU A 177 11.07 -2.83 -1.19
C LEU A 177 11.81 -3.75 -0.21
N ILE A 178 11.61 -3.64 1.11
CA ILE A 178 12.11 -4.66 2.06
C ILE A 178 11.06 -5.75 2.34
N LYS A 179 9.96 -5.75 1.58
CA LYS A 179 8.90 -6.76 1.59
C LYS A 179 8.93 -7.54 0.26
N ASN A 180 7.78 -8.02 -0.18
CA ASN A 180 7.56 -8.83 -1.38
C ASN A 180 8.32 -8.31 -2.62
N PRO A 181 8.17 -7.05 -3.08
CA PRO A 181 8.80 -6.57 -4.33
C PRO A 181 10.32 -6.36 -4.24
N GLY A 182 10.89 -6.55 -3.05
CA GLY A 182 12.34 -6.58 -2.87
C GLY A 182 12.99 -7.89 -3.25
N GLY A 183 12.21 -8.98 -3.33
CA GLY A 183 12.70 -10.33 -3.59
C GLY A 183 13.82 -10.77 -2.64
N ALA A 184 13.83 -10.27 -1.39
CA ALA A 184 14.91 -10.44 -0.41
C ALA A 184 16.32 -9.97 -0.86
N ILE A 185 16.40 -9.15 -1.91
CA ILE A 185 17.66 -8.64 -2.50
C ILE A 185 17.75 -7.11 -2.36
N ALA A 186 16.62 -6.40 -2.47
CA ALA A 186 16.61 -4.96 -2.33
C ALA A 186 17.03 -4.56 -0.90
N PRO A 187 18.03 -3.66 -0.76
CA PRO A 187 18.61 -3.36 0.56
C PRO A 187 17.72 -2.46 1.42
N CYS A 188 16.91 -1.62 0.77
CA CYS A 188 15.96 -0.68 1.35
C CYS A 188 15.08 -0.13 0.21
N GLY A 189 14.05 0.63 0.55
CA GLY A 189 13.29 1.37 -0.45
C GLY A 189 11.78 1.28 -0.34
N GLY A 190 11.13 1.95 -1.28
CA GLY A 190 9.71 1.85 -1.56
C GLY A 190 9.41 2.07 -3.03
N TYR A 191 8.15 1.81 -3.39
CA TYR A 191 7.59 2.10 -4.69
C TYR A 191 6.23 2.79 -4.55
N ILE A 192 5.93 3.65 -5.50
CA ILE A 192 4.62 4.27 -5.73
C ILE A 192 4.30 4.05 -7.20
N VAL A 193 3.12 3.53 -7.53
CA VAL A 193 2.64 3.30 -8.90
C VAL A 193 1.20 3.77 -9.01
N GLY A 194 0.78 4.23 -10.17
CA GLY A 194 -0.60 4.65 -10.39
C GLY A 194 -0.75 5.54 -11.62
N ARG A 195 -1.76 6.40 -11.58
CA ARG A 195 -1.97 7.45 -12.59
C ARG A 195 -0.80 8.42 -12.65
N HIS A 196 -0.50 8.90 -13.85
CA HIS A 196 0.65 9.76 -14.08
C HIS A 196 0.66 11.04 -13.22
N ASP A 197 -0.48 11.74 -13.15
CA ASP A 197 -0.64 12.99 -12.41
C ASP A 197 -0.37 12.79 -10.90
N LEU A 198 -0.88 11.71 -10.34
CA LEU A 198 -0.71 11.39 -8.92
C LEU A 198 0.74 10.99 -8.59
N VAL A 199 1.38 10.16 -9.43
CA VAL A 199 2.79 9.77 -9.22
C VAL A 199 3.72 10.97 -9.38
N GLU A 200 3.40 11.93 -10.26
CA GLU A 200 4.14 13.20 -10.39
C GLU A 200 4.04 14.04 -9.10
N ASP A 201 2.83 14.20 -8.54
CA ASP A 201 2.61 14.86 -7.26
C ASP A 201 3.39 14.20 -6.12
N CYS A 202 3.42 12.86 -6.09
CA CYS A 202 4.23 12.09 -5.14
C CYS A 202 5.74 12.35 -5.32
N ALA A 203 6.19 12.46 -6.57
CA ALA A 203 7.60 12.76 -6.86
C ALA A 203 7.99 14.17 -6.38
N TYR A 204 7.12 15.17 -6.56
CA TYR A 204 7.36 16.52 -6.02
C TYR A 204 7.39 16.55 -4.50
N ARG A 205 6.56 15.72 -3.84
CA ARG A 205 6.61 15.57 -2.39
C ARG A 205 7.90 14.88 -1.91
N MET A 206 8.34 13.84 -2.62
CA MET A 206 9.57 13.11 -2.30
C MET A 206 10.81 14.01 -2.38
N THR A 207 10.81 14.98 -3.30
CA THR A 207 11.93 15.91 -3.51
C THR A 207 11.49 17.34 -3.25
N THR A 208 11.23 18.12 -4.30
CA THR A 208 10.68 19.48 -4.26
C THR A 208 9.89 19.76 -5.54
N PRO A 209 8.87 20.65 -5.49
CA PRO A 209 8.24 21.19 -6.69
C PRO A 209 9.27 21.69 -7.71
N GLY A 210 9.05 21.38 -8.98
CA GLY A 210 9.94 21.73 -10.09
C GLY A 210 11.13 20.80 -10.31
N LEU A 211 11.61 20.06 -9.30
CA LEU A 211 12.63 19.01 -9.49
C LEU A 211 12.00 17.62 -9.64
N GLY A 212 11.06 17.28 -8.76
CA GLY A 212 10.34 16.02 -8.80
C GLY A 212 11.27 14.80 -8.91
N ARG A 213 10.96 13.90 -9.85
CA ARG A 213 11.71 12.65 -10.04
C ARG A 213 12.98 12.78 -10.88
N GLU A 214 13.29 13.96 -11.41
CA GLU A 214 14.45 14.16 -12.29
C GLU A 214 15.79 13.99 -11.55
N VAL A 215 15.79 14.25 -10.24
CA VAL A 215 16.93 14.11 -9.34
C VAL A 215 16.81 12.89 -8.43
N GLY A 216 17.94 12.45 -7.88
CA GLY A 216 18.03 11.32 -6.95
C GLY A 216 19.04 10.29 -7.44
N ALA A 217 20.30 10.41 -7.00
CA ALA A 217 21.33 9.46 -7.36
C ALA A 217 21.01 8.06 -6.80
N THR A 218 21.11 7.03 -7.65
CA THR A 218 20.82 5.64 -7.29
C THR A 218 21.91 4.99 -6.45
N LEU A 219 23.12 5.55 -6.42
CA LEU A 219 24.26 5.09 -5.61
C LEU A 219 24.56 3.58 -5.77
N GLY A 220 24.35 3.04 -6.96
CA GLY A 220 24.63 1.64 -7.28
C GLY A 220 23.54 0.64 -6.85
N THR A 221 22.43 1.10 -6.27
CA THR A 221 21.33 0.23 -5.81
C THR A 221 20.49 -0.34 -6.95
N THR A 222 20.51 0.29 -8.13
CA THR A 222 19.70 -0.08 -9.31
C THR A 222 19.75 -1.57 -9.62
N ARG A 223 20.95 -2.18 -9.61
CA ARG A 223 21.11 -3.62 -9.89
C ARG A 223 20.33 -4.49 -8.91
N SER A 224 20.43 -4.21 -7.61
CA SER A 224 19.72 -4.97 -6.58
C SER A 224 18.22 -4.82 -6.71
N LEU A 225 17.73 -3.65 -7.10
CA LEU A 225 16.29 -3.44 -7.33
C LEU A 225 15.76 -4.26 -8.52
N TYR A 226 16.47 -4.27 -9.65
CA TYR A 226 16.09 -5.11 -10.79
C TYR A 226 16.10 -6.61 -10.44
N MET A 227 17.15 -7.08 -9.75
CA MET A 227 17.25 -8.48 -9.33
C MET A 227 16.17 -8.85 -8.31
N GLY A 228 15.86 -7.92 -7.40
CA GLY A 228 14.78 -8.05 -6.42
C GLY A 228 13.44 -8.23 -7.10
N LEU A 229 13.03 -7.27 -7.95
CA LEU A 229 11.78 -7.35 -8.71
C LEU A 229 11.68 -8.63 -9.53
N PHE A 230 12.75 -9.01 -10.25
CA PHE A 230 12.76 -10.25 -11.03
C PHE A 230 12.54 -11.51 -10.17
N SER A 231 13.12 -11.54 -8.97
CA SER A 231 12.98 -12.69 -8.05
C SER A 231 11.68 -12.66 -7.24
N SER A 232 11.02 -11.51 -7.16
CA SER A 232 9.92 -11.26 -6.22
C SER A 232 8.76 -12.25 -6.34
N PRO A 233 8.23 -12.57 -7.53
CA PRO A 233 7.11 -13.53 -7.63
C PRO A 233 7.45 -14.91 -7.07
N HIS A 234 8.69 -15.38 -7.29
CA HIS A 234 9.15 -16.66 -6.75
C HIS A 234 9.28 -16.61 -5.22
N VAL A 235 9.93 -15.57 -4.69
CA VAL A 235 10.15 -15.40 -3.25
C VAL A 235 8.83 -15.24 -2.49
N THR A 236 7.89 -14.46 -3.02
CA THR A 236 6.52 -14.36 -2.47
C THR A 236 5.84 -15.73 -2.46
N GLY A 237 5.96 -16.50 -3.55
CA GLY A 237 5.42 -17.86 -3.62
C GLY A 237 5.98 -18.80 -2.55
N GLU A 238 7.28 -18.71 -2.24
CA GLU A 238 7.89 -19.49 -1.15
C GLU A 238 7.38 -19.04 0.24
N ALA A 239 7.19 -17.73 0.45
CA ALA A 239 6.59 -17.20 1.68
C ALA A 239 5.16 -17.71 1.88
N LEU A 240 4.33 -17.69 0.82
CA LEU A 240 2.96 -18.21 0.86
C LEU A 240 2.90 -19.70 1.20
N LYS A 241 3.75 -20.53 0.56
CA LYS A 241 3.84 -21.97 0.89
C LYS A 241 4.24 -22.19 2.34
N THR A 242 5.16 -21.38 2.85
CA THR A 242 5.61 -21.44 4.25
C THR A 242 4.48 -21.07 5.21
N ALA A 243 3.71 -20.02 4.91
CA ALA A 243 2.52 -19.63 5.67
C ALA A 243 1.48 -20.77 5.71
N VAL A 244 1.14 -21.35 4.57
CA VAL A 244 0.20 -22.48 4.48
C VAL A 244 0.71 -23.70 5.25
N PHE A 245 2.00 -24.01 5.15
CA PHE A 245 2.61 -25.11 5.90
C PHE A 245 2.52 -24.88 7.42
N ALA A 246 2.86 -23.67 7.88
CA ALA A 246 2.77 -23.30 9.28
C ALA A 246 1.32 -23.36 9.78
N ALA A 247 0.38 -22.78 9.04
CA ALA A 247 -1.05 -22.85 9.35
C ALA A 247 -1.51 -24.31 9.52
N ALA A 248 -1.14 -25.19 8.58
CA ALA A 248 -1.56 -26.59 8.61
C ALA A 248 -0.96 -27.35 9.79
N LEU A 249 0.32 -27.12 10.09
CA LEU A 249 0.99 -27.75 11.22
C LEU A 249 0.34 -27.32 12.55
N PHE A 250 0.10 -26.02 12.74
CA PHE A 250 -0.43 -25.51 14.00
C PHE A 250 -1.92 -25.81 14.18
N ASP A 251 -2.71 -25.82 13.09
CA ASP A 251 -4.10 -26.29 13.11
C ASP A 251 -4.18 -27.77 13.56
N LEU A 252 -3.29 -28.64 13.04
CA LEU A 252 -3.20 -30.05 13.48
C LEU A 252 -2.78 -30.21 14.94
N LEU A 253 -2.02 -29.25 15.48
CA LEU A 253 -1.64 -29.20 16.89
C LEU A 253 -2.75 -28.63 17.79
N GLY A 254 -3.87 -28.18 17.21
CA GLY A 254 -5.03 -27.66 17.93
C GLY A 254 -5.00 -26.17 18.21
N PHE A 255 -4.07 -25.41 17.60
CA PHE A 255 -4.06 -23.95 17.71
C PHE A 255 -5.04 -23.35 16.71
N ARG A 256 -5.71 -22.26 17.10
CA ARG A 256 -6.43 -21.41 16.15
C ARG A 256 -5.41 -20.71 15.25
N VAL A 257 -5.60 -20.81 13.94
CA VAL A 257 -4.82 -20.11 12.91
C VAL A 257 -5.70 -19.23 12.05
N THR A 258 -5.15 -18.15 11.50
CA THR A 258 -5.84 -17.35 10.48
C THR A 258 -4.82 -16.67 9.55
N PRO A 259 -4.96 -16.84 8.22
CA PRO A 259 -5.96 -17.65 7.52
C PRO A 259 -5.73 -19.16 7.66
N ARG A 260 -6.80 -19.98 7.61
CA ARG A 260 -6.66 -21.45 7.58
C ARG A 260 -5.87 -21.95 6.37
N PRO A 261 -5.38 -23.21 6.39
CA PRO A 261 -4.59 -23.77 5.30
C PRO A 261 -5.32 -23.82 3.95
N ASP A 262 -6.65 -23.97 3.99
CA ASP A 262 -7.52 -24.07 2.80
C ASP A 262 -8.13 -22.72 2.38
N GLU A 263 -7.86 -21.65 3.12
CA GLU A 263 -8.29 -20.29 2.78
C GLU A 263 -7.38 -19.66 1.72
N THR A 264 -8.01 -18.90 0.81
CA THR A 264 -7.28 -18.11 -0.20
C THR A 264 -6.49 -17.00 0.49
N ARG A 265 -5.28 -16.74 -0.03
CA ARG A 265 -4.36 -15.73 0.54
C ARG A 265 -4.26 -14.53 -0.40
N HIS A 266 -4.38 -13.37 0.21
CA HIS A 266 -4.28 -12.06 -0.47
C HIS A 266 -3.05 -11.28 -0.02
N ASP A 267 -2.37 -11.74 1.03
CA ASP A 267 -1.05 -11.30 1.49
C ASP A 267 -0.23 -12.48 2.03
N ILE A 268 1.00 -12.22 2.47
CA ILE A 268 1.89 -13.24 3.05
C ILE A 268 1.75 -13.40 4.58
N ILE A 269 0.73 -12.78 5.19
CA ILE A 269 0.59 -12.76 6.66
C ILE A 269 -0.10 -14.04 7.15
N GLU A 270 0.45 -14.60 8.23
CA GLU A 270 -0.08 -15.77 8.92
C GLU A 270 -0.10 -15.51 10.42
N ALA A 271 -1.23 -15.74 11.07
CA ALA A 271 -1.37 -15.62 12.51
C ALA A 271 -1.67 -16.96 13.16
N ILE A 272 -0.86 -17.33 14.15
CA ILE A 272 -1.08 -18.46 15.05
C ILE A 272 -1.49 -17.90 16.40
N CYS A 273 -2.71 -18.18 16.85
CA CYS A 273 -3.22 -17.74 18.13
C CYS A 273 -2.77 -18.72 19.21
N LEU A 274 -1.79 -18.32 20.03
CA LEU A 274 -1.23 -19.18 21.08
C LEU A 274 -2.17 -19.41 22.27
N GLU A 275 -3.24 -18.62 22.41
CA GLU A 275 -4.28 -18.68 23.45
C GLU A 275 -3.82 -18.46 24.90
N ASN A 276 -2.54 -18.68 25.21
CA ASN A 276 -1.90 -18.38 26.49
C ASN A 276 -0.66 -17.50 26.32
N ALA A 277 -0.35 -16.69 27.33
CA ALA A 277 0.87 -15.87 27.37
C ALA A 277 2.05 -16.60 28.03
N ASP A 278 1.75 -17.65 28.82
CA ASP A 278 2.70 -18.47 29.58
C ASP A 278 3.18 -19.69 28.80
#